data_AF-A0A9W4WHU9-F1
#
_entry.id   AF-A0A9W4WHU9-F1
#
_cell.length_a   1.000
_cell.length_b   1.000
_cell.length_c   1.000
_cell.angle_alpha   90.00
_cell.angle_beta   90.00
_cell.angle_gamma   90.00
#
_symmetry.space_group_name_H-M   'P 1'
#
loop_
_entity.id
_entity.type
_entity.pdbx_description
1 polymer ?
#
loop_
_entity_poly.entity_id
_entity_poly.type
_entity_poly.pdbx_seq_one_letter_code
_entity_poly.pdbx_strand_id
1 'polypeptide(L)'
;MAHQKLLPKRLAQVDNKGRPRWALLITCIAALIMSYMQLASGGLTVLNWLISITSASFFTNWIIISFTNWRFHAALKAQNDPLFSQVYAWKSTAWPLAPAWLMLISLLLLACCLVCGIDPIGSDSFSAENFFQYMIGFLVIVVFTIGYKVIYRTPWRDPNTAD
;
A
#
# COMPACT_ATOMS: atom_id res chain seq x y z
N MET A 1 -7.37 -12.36 2.96
CA MET A 1 -6.24 -13.11 3.54
C MET A 1 -6.64 -14.42 4.21
N ALA A 2 -7.36 -14.42 5.35
CA ALA A 2 -7.73 -15.66 6.03
C ALA A 2 -8.64 -16.60 5.21
N HIS A 3 -9.68 -16.06 4.54
CA HIS A 3 -10.54 -16.84 3.64
C HIS A 3 -9.79 -17.38 2.41
N GLN A 4 -8.76 -16.65 1.96
CA GLN A 4 -7.87 -17.06 0.86
C GLN A 4 -6.80 -18.07 1.31
N LYS A 5 -6.89 -18.60 2.54
CA LYS A 5 -5.93 -19.54 3.14
C LYS A 5 -4.49 -19.01 3.22
N LEU A 6 -4.32 -17.69 3.22
CA LEU A 6 -3.01 -17.03 3.31
C LEU A 6 -2.52 -16.87 4.77
N LEU A 7 -3.38 -17.14 5.76
CA LEU A 7 -3.06 -17.01 7.18
C LEU A 7 -3.53 -18.23 8.00
N PRO A 8 -2.88 -18.53 9.14
CA PRO A 8 -3.32 -19.58 10.04
C PRO A 8 -4.78 -19.42 10.47
N LYS A 9 -5.56 -20.52 10.43
CA LYS A 9 -7.00 -20.52 10.74
C LYS A 9 -7.35 -19.96 12.12
N ARG A 10 -6.44 -20.03 13.09
CA ARG A 10 -6.65 -19.48 14.45
C ARG A 10 -6.79 -17.96 14.47
N LEU A 11 -6.04 -17.25 13.61
CA LEU A 11 -6.15 -15.80 13.45
C LEU A 11 -7.46 -15.38 12.78
N ALA A 12 -8.08 -16.29 12.03
CA ALA A 12 -9.36 -16.10 11.37
C ALA A 12 -10.56 -16.32 12.29
N GLN A 13 -10.34 -16.81 13.53
CA GLN A 13 -11.42 -17.09 14.46
C GLN A 13 -12.06 -15.78 14.92
N VAL A 14 -13.37 -15.69 14.71
CA VAL A 14 -14.21 -14.58 15.15
C VAL A 14 -15.09 -15.02 16.31
N ASP A 15 -15.46 -14.06 17.17
CA ASP A 15 -16.45 -14.31 18.20
C ASP A 15 -17.88 -14.34 17.65
N ASN A 16 -18.87 -14.63 18.50
CA ASN A 16 -20.29 -14.69 18.12
C ASN A 16 -20.84 -13.36 17.55
N LYS A 17 -20.10 -12.25 17.70
CA LYS A 17 -20.45 -10.92 17.17
C LYS A 17 -19.57 -10.55 15.96
N GLY A 18 -18.81 -11.50 15.40
CA GLY A 18 -17.99 -11.31 14.21
C GLY A 18 -16.62 -10.64 14.46
N ARG A 19 -16.19 -10.48 15.71
CA ARG A 19 -14.93 -9.77 16.03
C ARG A 19 -13.73 -10.71 16.03
N PRO A 20 -12.66 -10.44 15.26
CA PRO A 20 -11.45 -11.27 15.25
C PRO A 20 -10.55 -10.97 16.47
N ARG A 21 -10.85 -11.59 17.61
CA ARG A 21 -10.19 -11.30 18.91
C ARG A 21 -8.68 -11.56 18.90
N TRP A 22 -8.24 -12.64 18.27
CA TRP A 22 -6.81 -12.98 18.18
C TRP A 22 -6.02 -11.95 17.36
N ALA A 23 -6.57 -11.53 16.22
CA ALA A 23 -5.96 -10.48 15.41
C ALA A 23 -5.91 -9.15 16.19
N LEU A 24 -7.00 -8.79 16.89
CA LEU A 24 -7.06 -7.58 17.70
C LEU A 24 -6.01 -7.59 18.82
N LEU A 25 -5.88 -8.70 19.54
CA LEU A 25 -4.90 -8.84 20.62
C LEU A 25 -3.47 -8.60 20.12
N ILE A 26 -3.12 -9.20 18.99
CA ILE A 26 -1.78 -9.06 18.38
C ILE A 26 -1.54 -7.60 17.98
N THR A 27 -2.51 -6.95 17.34
CA THR A 27 -2.40 -5.54 16.97
C THR A 27 -2.26 -4.64 18.19
N CYS A 28 -3.02 -4.89 19.26
CA CYS A 28 -2.91 -4.13 20.51
C CYS A 28 -1.55 -4.30 21.18
N ILE A 29 -1.02 -5.53 21.25
CA ILE A 29 0.31 -5.78 21.81
C ILE A 29 1.39 -5.07 20.97
N ALA A 30 1.31 -5.17 19.64
CA ALA A 30 2.24 -4.48 18.74
C ALA A 30 2.19 -2.96 18.93
N ALA A 31 0.99 -2.37 19.01
CA ALA A 31 0.80 -0.95 19.25
C ALA A 31 1.38 -0.52 20.61
N LEU A 32 1.13 -1.28 21.68
CA LEU A 32 1.69 -1.02 23.00
C LEU A 32 3.22 -0.99 22.95
N ILE A 33 3.86 -2.01 22.36
CA ILE A 33 5.32 -2.07 22.23
C ILE A 33 5.85 -0.85 21.47
N MET A 34 5.21 -0.49 20.35
CA MET A 34 5.62 0.67 19.56
C MET A 34 5.45 1.99 20.33
N SER A 35 4.40 2.14 21.15
CA SER A 35 4.19 3.34 21.97
C SER A 35 5.29 3.54 23.02
N TYR A 36 5.79 2.47 23.63
CA TYR A 36 6.87 2.57 24.63
C TYR A 36 8.27 2.66 24.02
N MET A 37 8.43 2.48 22.70
CA MET A 37 9.71 2.51 22.02
C MET A 37 10.42 3.87 22.15
N GLN A 38 9.69 4.98 22.24
CA GLN A 38 10.26 6.32 22.38
C GLN A 38 10.97 6.55 23.73
N LEU A 39 10.72 5.73 24.77
CA LEU A 39 11.39 5.89 26.06
C LEU A 39 12.82 5.34 26.07
N ALA A 40 13.20 4.54 25.07
CA ALA A 40 14.56 4.03 24.94
C ALA A 40 15.49 5.09 24.34
N SER A 41 16.78 5.06 24.71
CA SER A 41 17.80 5.91 24.10
C SER A 41 17.88 5.64 22.59
N GLY A 42 17.64 6.67 21.77
CA GLY A 42 17.59 6.53 20.30
C GLY A 42 16.23 6.07 19.73
N GLY A 43 15.19 5.92 20.57
CA GLY A 43 13.86 5.50 20.14
C GLY A 43 13.20 6.43 19.11
N LEU A 44 13.50 7.74 19.17
CA LEU A 44 13.03 8.72 18.19
C LEU A 44 13.55 8.43 16.78
N THR A 45 14.82 8.05 16.64
CA THR A 45 15.41 7.71 15.34
C THR A 45 14.72 6.49 14.73
N VAL A 46 14.53 5.42 15.52
CA VAL A 46 13.84 4.21 15.07
C VAL A 46 12.38 4.50 14.69
N LEU A 47 11.69 5.34 15.48
CA LEU A 47 10.34 5.76 15.16
C LEU A 47 10.27 6.51 13.83
N ASN A 48 11.18 7.45 13.60
CA ASN A 48 11.26 8.19 12.33
C ASN A 48 11.50 7.26 11.14
N TRP A 49 12.35 6.24 11.30
CA TRP A 49 12.51 5.18 10.30
C TRP A 49 11.18 4.46 10.02
N LEU A 50 10.47 3.99 11.05
CA LEU A 50 9.18 3.29 10.86
C LEU A 50 8.13 4.17 10.19
N ILE A 51 8.06 5.46 10.54
CA ILE A 51 7.15 6.43 9.94
C ILE A 51 7.48 6.65 8.47
N SER A 52 8.76 6.88 8.13
CA SER A 52 9.19 7.09 6.75
C SER A 52 8.91 5.87 5.88
N ILE A 53 9.23 4.66 6.36
CA ILE A 53 8.95 3.40 5.66
C ILE A 53 7.45 3.26 5.40
N THR A 54 6.62 3.43 6.43
CA THR A 54 5.17 3.26 6.33
C THR A 54 4.57 4.28 5.37
N SER A 55 5.04 5.53 5.40
CA SER A 55 4.54 6.60 4.53
C SER A 55 4.86 6.32 3.07
N ALA A 56 6.11 5.96 2.74
CA ALA A 56 6.51 5.61 1.37
C ALA A 56 5.74 4.39 0.83
N SER A 57 5.55 3.36 1.67
CA SER A 57 4.75 2.19 1.31
C SER A 57 3.27 2.54 1.11
N PHE A 58 2.71 3.41 1.95
CA PHE A 58 1.32 3.85 1.85
C PHE A 58 1.07 4.59 0.54
N PHE A 59 1.90 5.59 0.19
CA PHE A 59 1.75 6.34 -1.07
C PHE A 59 1.89 5.42 -2.29
N THR A 60 2.85 4.51 -2.28
CA THR A 60 3.01 3.50 -3.34
C THR A 60 1.75 2.64 -3.50
N ASN A 61 1.14 2.21 -2.39
CA ASN A 61 -0.09 1.43 -2.42
C ASN A 61 -1.28 2.21 -3.03
N TRP A 62 -1.41 3.50 -2.73
CA TRP A 62 -2.46 4.32 -3.35
C TRP A 62 -2.28 4.50 -4.85
N ILE A 63 -1.03 4.60 -5.34
CA ILE A 63 -0.72 4.59 -6.78
C ILE A 63 -1.18 3.27 -7.42
N ILE A 64 -0.93 2.13 -6.76
CA ILE A 64 -1.35 0.81 -7.25
C ILE A 64 -2.87 0.71 -7.30
N ILE A 65 -3.58 1.18 -6.26
CA ILE A 65 -5.04 1.20 -6.20
C ILE A 65 -5.61 2.05 -7.34
N SER A 66 -5.10 3.28 -7.53
CA SER A 66 -5.57 4.16 -8.59
C SER A 66 -5.33 3.52 -9.96
N PHE A 67 -4.13 3.00 -10.22
CA PHE A 67 -3.80 2.31 -11.47
C PHE A 67 -4.73 1.11 -11.74
N THR A 68 -4.97 0.28 -10.73
CA THR A 68 -5.87 -0.87 -10.84
C THR A 68 -7.30 -0.43 -11.18
N ASN A 69 -7.74 0.71 -10.65
CA ASN A 69 -9.06 1.27 -10.95
C ASN A 69 -9.22 1.69 -12.42
N TRP A 70 -8.18 2.25 -13.06
CA TRP A 70 -8.21 2.50 -14.52
C TRP A 70 -8.19 1.21 -15.33
N ARG A 71 -7.36 0.24 -14.94
CA ARG A 71 -7.30 -1.05 -15.64
C ARG A 71 -8.64 -1.79 -15.57
N PHE A 72 -9.34 -1.69 -14.44
CA PHE A 72 -10.69 -2.22 -14.27
C PHE A 72 -11.69 -1.59 -15.25
N HIS A 73 -11.76 -0.25 -15.34
CA HIS A 73 -12.66 0.40 -16.30
C HIS A 73 -12.26 0.13 -17.75
N ALA A 74 -10.96 -0.01 -18.05
CA ALA A 74 -10.49 -0.41 -19.36
C ALA A 74 -10.93 -1.84 -19.74
N ALA A 75 -10.91 -2.78 -18.78
CA ALA A 75 -11.39 -4.14 -18.98
C ALA A 75 -12.90 -4.19 -19.26
N LEU A 76 -13.70 -3.46 -18.47
CA LEU A 76 -15.16 -3.39 -18.70
C LEU A 76 -15.49 -2.81 -20.08
N LYS A 77 -14.77 -1.77 -20.51
CA LYS A 77 -14.95 -1.19 -21.86
C LYS A 77 -14.54 -2.16 -22.97
N ALA A 78 -13.44 -2.89 -22.77
CA ALA A 78 -12.94 -3.88 -23.71
C ALA A 78 -13.90 -5.08 -23.89
N GLN A 79 -14.50 -5.54 -22.80
CA GLN A 79 -15.42 -6.68 -22.77
C GLN A 79 -16.88 -6.32 -23.06
N ASN A 80 -17.18 -5.02 -23.25
CA ASN A 80 -18.54 -4.49 -23.36
C ASN A 80 -19.46 -4.95 -22.21
N ASP A 81 -18.90 -5.01 -21.00
CA ASP A 81 -19.63 -5.51 -19.83
C ASP A 81 -20.69 -4.46 -19.37
N PRO A 82 -21.96 -4.86 -19.22
CA PRO A 82 -23.03 -3.98 -18.76
C PRO A 82 -22.98 -3.68 -17.25
N LEU A 83 -21.93 -4.03 -16.50
CA LEU A 83 -21.82 -3.92 -15.05
C LEU A 83 -22.42 -2.61 -14.49
N PHE A 84 -22.03 -1.45 -15.02
CA PHE A 84 -22.52 -0.14 -14.53
C PHE A 84 -23.97 0.21 -14.92
N SER A 85 -24.61 -0.61 -15.74
CA SER A 85 -26.03 -0.48 -16.12
C SER A 85 -26.96 -1.40 -15.32
N GLN A 86 -26.41 -2.30 -14.51
CA GLN A 86 -27.19 -3.19 -13.65
C GLN A 86 -27.86 -2.43 -12.51
N VAL A 87 -29.06 -2.86 -12.12
CA VAL A 87 -29.92 -2.18 -11.12
C VAL A 87 -29.24 -2.00 -9.76
N TYR A 88 -28.42 -2.98 -9.36
CA TYR A 88 -27.69 -2.96 -8.09
C TYR A 88 -26.23 -2.53 -8.20
N ALA A 89 -25.79 -2.09 -9.38
CA ALA A 89 -24.42 -1.68 -9.56
C ALA A 89 -24.18 -0.28 -9.00
N TRP A 90 -23.13 -0.16 -8.20
CA TRP A 90 -22.67 1.13 -7.72
C TRP A 90 -21.71 1.75 -8.74
N LYS A 91 -22.03 2.97 -9.19
CA LYS A 91 -21.17 3.78 -10.05
C LYS A 91 -20.57 4.92 -9.25
N SER A 92 -19.25 5.08 -9.33
CA SER A 92 -18.57 6.22 -8.71
C SER A 92 -19.03 7.52 -9.36
N THR A 93 -19.52 8.45 -8.53
CA THR A 93 -19.98 9.77 -8.97
C THR A 93 -18.84 10.66 -9.46
N ALA A 94 -17.61 10.42 -9.01
CA ALA A 94 -16.44 11.23 -9.32
C ALA A 94 -15.48 10.55 -10.32
N TRP A 95 -15.92 9.52 -11.04
CA TRP A 95 -15.12 8.90 -12.10
C TRP A 95 -15.06 9.81 -13.35
N PRO A 96 -13.88 10.08 -13.94
CA PRO A 96 -12.54 9.54 -13.65
C PRO A 96 -11.66 10.45 -12.77
N LEU A 97 -12.19 11.57 -12.27
CA LEU A 97 -11.42 12.58 -11.55
C LEU A 97 -10.87 12.08 -10.21
N ALA A 98 -11.62 11.30 -9.45
CA ALA A 98 -11.19 10.77 -8.15
C ALA A 98 -9.92 9.91 -8.23
N PRO A 99 -9.82 8.89 -9.10
CA PRO A 99 -8.58 8.13 -9.25
C PRO A 99 -7.46 8.97 -9.88
N ALA A 100 -7.77 9.90 -10.81
CA ALA A 100 -6.81 10.89 -11.35
C ALA A 100 -6.12 11.68 -10.25
N TRP A 101 -6.93 12.27 -9.37
CA TRP A 101 -6.51 13.05 -8.23
C TRP A 101 -5.69 12.23 -7.24
N LEU A 102 -6.18 11.03 -6.89
CA LEU A 102 -5.50 10.13 -5.97
C LEU A 102 -4.11 9.73 -6.48
N MET A 103 -4.00 9.42 -7.77
CA MET A 103 -2.72 9.07 -8.39
C MET A 103 -1.76 10.25 -8.38
N LEU A 104 -2.23 11.44 -8.75
CA LEU A 104 -1.42 12.65 -8.80
C LEU A 104 -0.86 13.02 -7.42
N ILE A 105 -1.72 13.06 -6.39
CA ILE A 105 -1.28 13.35 -5.02
C ILE A 105 -0.29 12.31 -4.53
N SER A 106 -0.56 11.02 -4.76
CA SER A 106 0.30 9.96 -4.24
C SER A 106 1.67 9.98 -4.91
N LEU A 107 1.73 10.29 -6.21
CA LEU A 107 2.98 10.52 -6.94
C LEU A 107 3.73 11.75 -6.42
N LEU A 108 3.03 12.85 -6.18
CA LEU A 108 3.62 14.06 -5.62
C LEU A 108 4.22 13.80 -4.24
N LEU A 109 3.47 13.13 -3.35
CA LEU A 109 3.94 12.80 -2.00
C LEU A 109 5.13 11.83 -2.03
N LEU A 110 5.12 10.84 -2.92
CA LEU A 110 6.25 9.95 -3.12
C LEU A 110 7.49 10.71 -3.64
N ALA A 111 7.30 11.68 -4.56
CA ALA A 111 8.37 12.54 -5.04
C ALA A 111 8.92 13.44 -3.91
N CYS A 112 8.06 13.97 -3.04
CA CYS A 112 8.50 14.70 -1.84
C CYS A 112 9.35 13.80 -0.93
N CYS A 113 8.97 12.54 -0.69
CA CYS A 113 9.79 11.60 0.07
C CYS A 113 11.17 11.38 -0.58
N LEU A 114 11.23 11.29 -1.91
CA LEU A 114 12.49 11.16 -2.64
C LEU A 114 13.38 12.40 -2.47
N VAL A 115 12.80 13.60 -2.60
CA VAL A 115 13.53 14.86 -2.39
C VAL A 115 14.04 14.94 -0.96
N CYS A 116 13.21 14.67 0.05
CA CYS A 116 13.65 14.65 1.45
C CYS A 116 14.74 13.59 1.73
N GLY A 117 14.77 12.49 0.97
CA GLY A 117 15.80 11.47 1.05
C GLY A 117 17.14 11.90 0.45
N ILE A 118 17.11 12.67 -0.64
CA ILE A 118 18.31 13.16 -1.35
C ILE A 118 18.87 14.42 -0.69
N ASP A 119 18.00 15.38 -0.40
CA ASP A 119 18.33 16.69 0.16
C ASP A 119 17.55 16.91 1.47
N PRO A 120 18.08 16.39 2.59
CA PRO A 120 17.45 16.56 3.89
C PRO A 120 17.41 18.02 4.33
N ILE A 121 16.25 18.45 4.81
CA ILE A 121 16.04 19.82 5.30
C ILE A 121 16.91 20.04 6.55
N GLY A 122 17.91 20.92 6.43
CA GLY A 122 18.79 21.31 7.54
C GLY A 122 20.19 20.68 7.53
N SER A 123 20.57 19.93 6.49
CA SER A 123 21.97 19.51 6.28
C SER A 123 22.34 19.50 4.81
N ASP A 124 23.44 20.15 4.43
CA ASP A 124 23.86 20.31 3.03
C ASP A 124 24.52 19.07 2.39
N SER A 125 24.49 17.92 3.08
CA SER A 125 25.19 16.71 2.63
C SER A 125 24.23 15.54 2.42
N PHE A 126 24.31 14.95 1.22
CA PHE A 126 23.67 13.67 0.92
C PHE A 126 24.18 12.57 1.87
N SER A 127 23.25 11.91 2.56
CA SER A 127 23.53 10.75 3.40
C SER A 127 22.78 9.53 2.89
N ALA A 128 23.51 8.43 2.68
CA ALA A 128 22.90 7.16 2.28
C ALA A 128 21.87 6.67 3.31
N GLU A 129 22.12 6.91 4.60
CA GLU A 129 21.19 6.55 5.68
C GLU A 129 19.84 7.24 5.49
N ASN A 130 19.86 8.56 5.25
CA ASN A 130 18.65 9.35 5.04
C ASN A 130 17.92 8.92 3.76
N PHE A 131 18.65 8.68 2.67
CA PHE A 131 18.05 8.18 1.43
C PHE A 131 17.29 6.87 1.65
N PHE A 132 17.92 5.88 2.31
CA PHE A 132 17.26 4.61 2.59
C PHE A 132 16.12 4.76 3.58
N GLN A 133 16.21 5.67 4.56
CA GLN A 133 15.12 5.94 5.48
C GLN A 133 13.81 6.30 4.77
N TYR A 134 13.89 7.16 3.76
CA TYR A 134 12.72 7.61 3.00
C TYR A 134 12.33 6.67 1.85
N MET A 135 13.28 5.96 1.24
CA MET A 135 13.03 5.20 0.00
C MET A 135 12.91 3.69 0.17
N ILE A 136 13.32 3.09 1.30
CA ILE A 136 13.34 1.64 1.46
C ILE A 136 11.94 1.02 1.33
N GLY A 137 10.88 1.68 1.80
CA GLY A 137 9.51 1.19 1.67
C GLY A 137 9.06 1.02 0.22
N PHE A 138 9.44 1.97 -0.65
CA PHE A 138 9.21 1.88 -2.10
C PHE A 138 10.07 0.79 -2.73
N LEU A 139 11.37 0.76 -2.41
CA LEU A 139 12.32 -0.23 -2.96
C LEU A 139 11.89 -1.66 -2.64
N VAL A 140 11.45 -1.92 -1.40
CA VAL A 140 10.93 -3.23 -0.99
C VAL A 140 9.73 -3.61 -1.86
N ILE A 141 8.75 -2.73 -2.04
CA ILE A 141 7.57 -3.05 -2.87
C ILE A 141 8.00 -3.38 -4.31
N VAL A 142 8.89 -2.59 -4.91
CA VAL A 142 9.37 -2.79 -6.28
C VAL A 142 10.13 -4.11 -6.40
N VAL A 143 11.10 -4.37 -5.52
CA VAL A 143 11.93 -5.59 -5.53
C VAL A 143 11.08 -6.83 -5.36
N PHE A 144 10.17 -6.85 -4.38
CA PHE A 144 9.30 -8.01 -4.17
C PHE A 144 8.30 -8.20 -5.32
N THR A 145 7.80 -7.12 -5.92
CA THR A 145 6.90 -7.20 -7.10
C THR A 145 7.63 -7.76 -8.32
N ILE A 146 8.84 -7.28 -8.59
CA ILE A 146 9.68 -7.80 -9.69
C ILE A 146 10.06 -9.24 -9.40
N GLY A 147 10.52 -9.55 -8.19
CA GLY A 147 10.88 -10.91 -7.78
C GLY A 147 9.72 -11.89 -7.95
N TYR A 148 8.51 -11.50 -7.53
CA TYR A 148 7.31 -12.29 -7.76
C TYR A 148 7.05 -12.53 -9.27
N LYS A 149 7.14 -11.49 -10.09
CA LYS A 149 6.94 -11.62 -11.54
C LYS A 149 8.00 -12.48 -12.22
N VAL A 150 9.27 -12.39 -11.80
CA VAL A 150 10.38 -13.18 -12.37
C VAL A 150 10.28 -14.64 -11.95
N ILE A 151 9.99 -14.93 -10.68
CA ILE A 151 9.89 -16.30 -10.14
C ILE A 151 8.66 -17.01 -10.68
N TYR A 152 7.49 -16.38 -10.58
CA TYR A 152 6.22 -17.00 -10.98
C TYR A 152 5.85 -16.77 -12.45
N ARG A 153 6.69 -16.03 -13.20
CA ARG A 153 6.54 -15.74 -14.64
C ARG A 153 5.11 -15.32 -15.01
N THR A 154 4.50 -14.46 -14.18
CA THR A 154 3.11 -14.08 -14.36
C THR A 154 2.95 -13.07 -15.51
N PRO A 155 2.13 -13.37 -16.54
CA PRO A 155 1.93 -12.46 -17.65
C PRO A 155 1.16 -11.22 -17.21
N TRP A 156 1.34 -10.11 -17.93
CA TRP A 156 0.45 -8.97 -17.80
C TRP A 156 -0.92 -9.35 -18.35
N ARG A 157 -1.97 -9.19 -17.55
CA ARG A 157 -3.34 -9.56 -17.94
C ARG A 157 -3.87 -8.56 -18.97
N ASP A 158 -4.30 -9.10 -20.11
CA ASP A 158 -4.98 -8.35 -21.17
C ASP A 158 -6.38 -7.95 -20.68
N PRO A 159 -6.76 -6.65 -20.75
CA PRO A 159 -8.10 -6.19 -20.39
C PRO A 159 -9.24 -6.96 -21.08
N ASN A 160 -9.02 -7.50 -22.29
CA ASN A 160 -10.02 -8.28 -23.02
C ASN A 160 -10.35 -9.65 -22.38
N THR A 161 -9.43 -10.18 -21.56
CA THR A 161 -9.51 -11.54 -20.99
C THR A 161 -9.45 -11.56 -19.47
N ALA A 162 -9.48 -10.38 -18.84
CA ALA A 162 -9.37 -10.23 -17.40
C ALA A 162 -10.71 -10.57 -16.74
N ASP A 163 -10.73 -11.60 -15.90
CA ASP A 163 -11.84 -12.01 -15.05
C ASP A 163 -11.78 -11.40 -13.63
#